data_AF-A0A1M4XNM5-F1
#
_entry.id   AF-A0A1M4XNM5-F1
#
_cell.length_a   1.000
_cell.length_b   1.000
_cell.length_c   1.000
_cell.angle_alpha   90.00
_cell.angle_beta   90.00
_cell.angle_gamma   90.00
#
_symmetry.space_group_name_H-M   'P 1'
#
loop_
_entity.id
_entity.type
_entity.pdbx_description
1 polymer ?
#
loop_
_entity_poly.entity_id
_entity_poly.type
_entity_poly.pdbx_seq_one_letter_code
_entity_poly.pdbx_strand_id
1 'polypeptide(L)' 'MFQLKPNIDKQIDTFDCVECGSKKSVTVRDNRGYCQTIGCLQGDLVQFVFHPDWTKPKTSRAGREIWWLSS' A
#
# COMPACT_ATOMS: atom_id res chain seq x y z
N MET A 1 28.32 -29.44 -9.50
CA MET A 1 28.60 -28.00 -9.58
C MET A 1 27.25 -27.29 -9.62
N PHE A 2 26.98 -26.44 -8.63
CA PHE A 2 25.69 -25.77 -8.40
C PHE A 2 25.42 -24.70 -9.47
N GLN A 3 24.14 -24.51 -9.84
CA GLN A 3 23.54 -23.17 -9.99
C GLN A 3 22.01 -23.29 -10.09
N LEU A 4 21.34 -23.21 -8.94
CA LEU A 4 19.93 -22.87 -8.85
C LEU A 4 19.79 -21.40 -9.22
N LYS A 5 18.93 -21.13 -10.21
CA LYS A 5 18.63 -19.80 -10.76
C LYS A 5 18.23 -18.82 -9.65
N PRO A 6 18.54 -17.52 -9.77
CA PRO A 6 18.07 -16.54 -8.83
C PRO A 6 16.54 -16.54 -8.83
N ASN A 7 15.96 -16.94 -7.72
CA ASN A 7 14.56 -16.71 -7.41
C ASN A 7 14.45 -15.19 -7.25
N ILE A 8 14.18 -14.48 -8.35
CA ILE A 8 13.80 -13.08 -8.30
C ILE A 8 12.40 -13.09 -7.71
N ASP A 9 12.32 -13.21 -6.39
CA ASP A 9 11.18 -12.77 -5.61
C ASP A 9 10.93 -11.33 -6.03
N LYS A 10 10.05 -11.13 -7.01
CA LYS A 10 9.40 -9.84 -7.22
C LYS A 10 8.70 -9.57 -5.90
N GLN A 11 9.37 -8.85 -5.00
CA GLN A 11 8.73 -8.30 -3.82
C GLN A 11 7.57 -7.47 -4.34
N ILE A 12 6.37 -8.04 -4.24
CA ILE A 12 5.15 -7.30 -4.47
C ILE A 12 5.09 -6.36 -3.28
N ASP A 13 5.50 -5.12 -3.48
CA ASP A 13 5.48 -4.12 -2.43
C ASP A 13 4.06 -3.99 -1.89
N THR A 14 3.91 -4.30 -0.60
CA THR A 14 2.66 -4.16 0.13
C THR A 14 2.72 -2.91 0.98
N PHE A 15 1.64 -2.14 0.94
CA PHE A 15 1.48 -0.89 1.67
C PHE A 15 0.41 -1.03 2.73
N ASP A 16 0.48 -0.17 3.73
CA ASP A 16 -0.59 -0.06 4.71
C ASP A 16 -1.72 0.78 4.10
N CYS A 17 -2.95 0.41 4.39
CA CYS A 17 -4.14 1.15 3.98
C CYS A 17 -4.46 2.20 5.03
N VAL A 18 -4.48 3.48 4.66
CA VAL A 18 -4.94 4.58 5.53
C VAL A 18 -6.46 4.54 5.67
N GLU A 19 -7.20 4.09 4.64
CA GLU A 19 -8.68 4.04 4.69
C GLU A 19 -9.22 3.10 5.79
N CYS A 20 -8.71 1.86 5.85
CA CYS A 20 -9.18 0.86 6.82
C CYS A 20 -8.17 0.58 7.95
N GLY A 21 -6.99 1.22 7.94
CA GLY A 21 -5.92 0.99 8.91
C GLY A 21 -5.17 -0.34 8.76
N SER A 22 -5.56 -1.20 7.83
CA SER A 22 -4.96 -2.53 7.67
C SER A 22 -3.53 -2.48 7.15
N LYS A 23 -2.60 -3.15 7.83
CA LYS A 23 -1.16 -3.13 7.54
C LYS A 23 -0.79 -4.12 6.44
N LYS A 24 0.16 -3.75 5.57
CA LYS A 24 0.66 -4.58 4.45
C LYS A 24 -0.45 -5.23 3.62
N SER A 25 -1.57 -4.53 3.48
CA SER A 25 -2.82 -5.07 2.93
C SER A 25 -3.10 -4.58 1.52
N VAL A 26 -2.40 -3.53 1.07
CA VAL A 26 -2.62 -2.90 -0.23
C VAL A 26 -1.48 -3.27 -1.17
N THR A 27 -1.83 -3.84 -2.31
CA THR A 27 -0.92 -3.93 -3.46
C THR A 27 -1.25 -2.82 -4.44
N VAL A 28 -0.24 -2.25 -5.09
CA VAL A 28 -0.43 -1.18 -6.09
C VAL A 28 -0.04 -1.71 -7.46
N ARG A 29 -0.97 -1.60 -8.41
CA ARG A 29 -0.74 -1.96 -9.81
C ARG A 29 -1.38 -0.89 -10.69
N ASP A 30 -0.61 -0.35 -11.62
CA ASP A 30 -1.08 0.67 -12.58
C ASP A 30 -1.75 1.87 -11.87
N ASN A 31 -1.13 2.37 -10.78
CA ASN A 31 -1.62 3.44 -9.90
C ASN A 31 -2.96 3.16 -9.19
N ARG A 32 -3.41 1.91 -9.21
CA ARG A 32 -4.60 1.46 -8.50
C ARG A 32 -4.23 0.60 -7.31
N GLY A 33 -4.89 0.85 -6.19
CA GLY A 33 -4.74 0.07 -4.96
C GLY A 33 -5.71 -1.10 -4.92
N TYR A 34 -5.23 -2.22 -4.41
CA TYR A 34 -6.01 -3.42 -4.16
C TYR A 34 -5.77 -3.81 -2.70
N CYS A 35 -6.65 -3.33 -1.82
CA CYS A 35 -6.67 -3.72 -0.42
C CYS A 35 -7.35 -5.08 -0.28
N GLN A 36 -6.73 -5.95 0.52
CA GLN A 36 -7.28 -7.27 0.84
C GLN A 36 -8.53 -7.21 1.76
N THR A 37 -8.78 -6.07 2.40
CA THR A 37 -9.98 -5.87 3.21
C THR A 37 -11.21 -5.74 2.30
N ILE A 38 -12.22 -6.58 2.53
CA ILE A 38 -13.47 -6.60 1.74
C ILE A 38 -14.11 -5.21 1.78
N GLY A 39 -14.45 -4.68 0.60
CA GLY A 39 -15.07 -3.36 0.44
C GLY A 39 -14.12 -2.16 0.59
N CYS A 40 -12.83 -2.40 0.83
CA CYS A 40 -11.80 -1.36 0.90
C CYS A 40 -10.95 -1.35 -0.38
N LEU A 41 -10.68 -0.17 -0.94
CA LEU A 41 -9.78 0.09 -2.09
C LEU A 41 -9.66 -1.11 -3.06
N GLN A 42 -10.60 -1.25 -3.99
CA GLN A 42 -10.60 -2.35 -4.95
C GLN A 42 -10.51 -1.80 -6.37
N GLY A 43 -9.28 -1.69 -6.89
CA GLY A 43 -9.03 -1.08 -8.19
C GLY A 43 -9.26 0.43 -8.20
N ASP A 44 -9.33 1.04 -7.02
CA ASP A 44 -9.45 2.48 -6.83
C ASP A 44 -8.11 3.17 -7.12
N LEU A 45 -8.16 4.39 -7.66
CA LEU A 45 -6.97 5.24 -7.71
C LEU A 45 -6.47 5.51 -6.29
N VAL A 46 -5.17 5.39 -6.09
CA VAL A 46 -4.54 5.64 -4.80
C VAL A 46 -3.55 6.78 -4.85
N GLN A 47 -3.39 7.45 -3.72
CA GLN A 47 -2.33 8.39 -3.43
C GLN A 47 -1.42 7.82 -2.33
N PHE A 48 -0.14 8.15 -2.41
CA PHE A 48 0.81 7.82 -1.36
C PHE A 48 0.84 8.94 -0.33
N VAL A 49 0.78 8.51 0.92
CA VAL A 49 0.66 9.38 2.07
C VAL A 49 1.90 9.22 2.92
N PHE A 50 2.57 10.34 3.18
CA PHE A 50 3.84 10.39 3.91
C PHE A 50 3.62 11.03 5.28
N HIS A 51 4.25 10.46 6.30
CA HIS A 51 4.32 11.04 7.64
C HIS A 51 5.75 10.91 8.14
N PRO A 52 6.32 11.94 8.82
CA PRO A 52 7.71 11.90 9.29
C PRO A 52 8.05 10.67 10.15
N ASP A 53 7.10 10.21 10.96
CA ASP A 53 7.31 9.07 11.87
C ASP A 53 7.17 7.69 11.20
N TRP A 54 6.87 7.63 9.89
CA TRP A 54 6.67 6.36 9.20
C TRP A 54 7.91 5.94 8.43
N THR A 55 8.31 4.68 8.59
CA THR A 55 9.42 4.09 7.85
C THR A 55 9.15 4.01 6.34
N LYS A 56 7.88 3.98 5.92
CA LYS A 56 7.46 3.94 4.51
C LYS A 56 6.14 4.67 4.30
N PRO A 57 5.85 5.15 3.08
CA PRO A 57 4.55 5.71 2.77
C PRO A 57 3.43 4.68 2.94
N LYS A 58 2.23 5.19 3.19
CA LYS A 58 0.98 4.42 3.19
C LYS A 58 0.11 4.82 2.01
N THR A 59 -0.96 4.08 1.79
CA THR A 59 -1.86 4.29 0.64
C THR A 59 -3.24 4.74 1.10
N SER A 60 -3.82 5.70 0.39
CA SER A 60 -5.18 6.18 0.57
C SER A 60 -5.86 6.33 -0.78
N ARG A 61 -7.20 6.41 -0.81
CA ARG A 61 -7.94 6.75 -2.03
C ARG A 61 -7.49 8.13 -2.54
N ALA A 62 -7.18 8.22 -3.82
CA ALA A 62 -6.81 9.48 -4.45
C ALA A 62 -7.96 10.50 -4.38
N GLY A 63 -7.63 11.78 -4.20
CA GLY A 63 -8.61 12.87 -4.16
C GLY A 63 -9.40 12.98 -2.85
N ARG A 64 -8.99 12.27 -1.79
CA ARG A 64 -9.50 12.47 -0.44
C ARG A 64 -8.54 13.27 0.42
N GLU A 65 -9.11 14.16 1.22
CA GLU A 65 -8.37 14.83 2.30
C GLU A 65 -8.04 13.81 3.39
N ILE A 66 -6.77 13.78 3.79
CA ILE A 66 -6.30 12.98 4.91
C ILE A 66 -6.30 13.87 6.14
N TRP A 67 -7.22 13.62 7.06
CA TRP A 67 -7.26 14.34 8.35
C TRP A 67 -6.47 13.54 9.37
N TRP A 68 -5.29 14.03 9.75
CA TRP A 68 -4.58 13.52 10.93
C TRP A 68 -5.17 14.19 12.16
N LEU A 69 -5.84 13.41 13.01
CA LEU A 69 -6.10 13.86 14.36
C LEU A 69 -4.77 13.82 15.11
N SER A 70 -4.06 14.95 15.14
CA SER A 70 -2.97 15.17 16.09
C SER A 70 -3.59 15.04 17.49
N SER A 71 -3.31 13.93 18.17
CA SER A 71 -3.68 13.73 19.58
C SER A 71 -2.50 14.11 20.47
#